data_AF-A0A1I2TC06-F1
#
_entry.id   AF-A0A1I2TC06-F1
#
_cell.length_a   1.000
_cell.length_b   1.000
_cell.length_c   1.000
_cell.angle_alpha   90.00
_cell.angle_beta   90.00
_cell.angle_gamma   90.00
#
_symmetry.space_group_name_H-M   'P 1'
#
loop_
_entity.id
_entity.type
_entity.pdbx_description
1 polymer ?
#
loop_
_entity_poly.entity_id
_entity_poly.type
_entity_poly.pdbx_seq_one_letter_code
_entity_poly.pdbx_strand_id
1 'polypeptide(L)'
;MNLNTINNNCSALAAGQNAVNTNTKKNESKNTSSEKFSDIAAVYEGSTDKTDSSKIYSTTNSKKDTSAIVAQLKADAENRKNQLLSIVKNIISGQGKAIGTADDMWKFLAKGDFTVSPEVKAQAQADIAEDGYWGVEQTSDRILDFAKALSGNDSSKAEMLLDAFKKGFEQATGTWGKELPEISQRTYDAVLEKFDKWANGTE
;
A
#
# COMPACT_ATOMS: atom_id res chain seq x y z
N MET A 1 11.45 -53.18 29.71
CA MET A 1 11.37 -53.97 28.46
C MET A 1 10.14 -54.86 28.52
N ASN A 2 9.57 -55.14 27.35
CA ASN A 2 8.38 -55.94 27.02
C ASN A 2 7.06 -55.17 27.14
N LEU A 3 6.49 -54.62 26.06
CA LEU A 3 5.97 -55.23 24.81
C LEU A 3 4.73 -56.12 25.00
N ASN A 4 3.74 -55.80 24.17
CA ASN A 4 2.67 -56.62 23.60
C ASN A 4 1.32 -56.64 24.34
N THR A 5 0.32 -55.92 23.78
CA THR A 5 -0.78 -56.38 22.89
C THR A 5 -1.99 -56.87 23.70
N ILE A 6 -3.22 -56.40 23.48
CA ILE A 6 -4.26 -56.95 22.58
C ILE A 6 -5.48 -56.01 22.76
N ASN A 7 -5.90 -55.24 21.76
CA ASN A 7 -7.01 -55.52 20.84
C ASN A 7 -8.37 -55.79 21.52
N ASN A 8 -9.35 -54.90 21.30
CA ASN A 8 -10.72 -55.37 21.14
C ASN A 8 -11.44 -54.63 20.01
N ASN A 9 -12.17 -55.44 19.26
CA ASN A 9 -12.56 -55.32 17.87
C ASN A 9 -14.08 -55.11 17.81
N CYS A 10 -14.59 -54.41 16.79
CA CYS A 10 -15.93 -54.72 16.28
C CYS A 10 -16.06 -54.32 14.80
N SER A 11 -15.78 -55.32 13.95
CA SER A 11 -16.57 -55.80 12.79
C SER A 11 -17.75 -54.92 12.31
N ALA A 12 -17.98 -54.69 11.00
CA ALA A 12 -18.27 -55.74 10.02
C ALA A 12 -18.37 -55.24 8.55
N LEU A 13 -17.83 -56.05 7.62
CA LEU A 13 -18.40 -56.56 6.33
C LEU A 13 -18.88 -55.56 5.23
N ALA A 14 -18.67 -55.74 3.91
CA ALA A 14 -17.91 -56.67 3.08
C ALA A 14 -17.95 -56.21 1.59
N ALA A 15 -16.94 -56.66 0.84
CA ALA A 15 -16.92 -57.07 -0.58
C ALA A 15 -17.01 -56.02 -1.73
N GLY A 16 -15.94 -56.03 -2.55
CA GLY A 16 -15.93 -55.48 -3.91
C GLY A 16 -14.51 -55.35 -4.49
N GLN A 17 -13.91 -56.47 -4.91
CA GLN A 17 -12.64 -56.49 -5.63
C GLN A 17 -12.80 -55.82 -7.01
N ASN A 18 -11.84 -54.99 -7.42
CA ASN A 18 -11.21 -55.10 -8.73
C ASN A 18 -9.88 -54.35 -8.78
N ALA A 19 -8.85 -55.08 -9.21
CA ALA A 19 -7.53 -54.59 -9.55
C ALA A 19 -7.59 -53.63 -10.74
N VAL A 20 -6.66 -52.66 -10.80
CA VAL A 20 -5.77 -52.42 -11.95
C VAL A 20 -4.76 -51.30 -11.63
N ASN A 21 -3.52 -51.63 -11.99
CA ASN A 21 -2.24 -50.94 -12.00
C ASN A 21 -2.17 -49.40 -12.12
N THR A 22 -1.32 -48.84 -11.24
CA THR A 22 -0.18 -47.92 -11.49
C THR A 22 -0.02 -47.33 -12.90
N ASN A 23 -0.12 -46.00 -13.06
CA ASN A 23 1.00 -45.06 -12.91
C ASN A 23 0.62 -43.63 -13.37
N THR A 24 1.32 -42.66 -12.76
CA THR A 24 1.63 -41.29 -13.22
C THR A 24 0.69 -40.10 -12.93
N LYS A 25 1.33 -39.09 -12.30
CA LYS A 25 1.12 -37.63 -12.34
C LYS A 25 0.36 -36.97 -11.17
N LYS A 26 1.16 -36.56 -10.19
CA LYS A 26 1.26 -35.19 -9.61
C LYS A 26 0.10 -34.23 -9.95
N ASN A 27 -0.74 -33.95 -8.95
CA ASN A 27 -1.58 -32.75 -8.82
C ASN A 27 -1.50 -32.33 -7.34
N GLU A 28 -0.79 -31.25 -7.03
CA GLU A 28 -1.31 -29.88 -6.94
C GLU A 28 -2.18 -29.68 -5.71
N SER A 29 -1.49 -29.20 -4.67
CA SER A 29 -2.04 -28.66 -3.44
C SER A 29 -2.87 -27.41 -3.76
N LYS A 30 -4.13 -27.47 -3.35
CA LYS A 30 -5.12 -26.40 -3.42
C LYS A 30 -4.71 -25.30 -2.43
N ASN A 31 -4.00 -24.28 -2.92
CA ASN A 31 -3.70 -23.08 -2.16
C ASN A 31 -4.74 -22.00 -2.50
N THR A 32 -5.52 -21.63 -1.48
CA THR A 32 -6.57 -20.62 -1.49
C THR A 32 -6.02 -19.31 -2.06
N SER A 33 -6.53 -18.92 -3.22
CA SER A 33 -6.17 -17.68 -3.90
C SER A 33 -6.53 -16.48 -3.04
N SER A 34 -5.49 -15.79 -2.56
CA SER A 34 -5.57 -14.42 -2.10
C SER A 34 -6.00 -13.54 -3.26
N GLU A 35 -7.24 -13.06 -3.21
CA GLU A 35 -7.73 -12.04 -4.13
C GLU A 35 -6.89 -10.78 -3.95
N LYS A 36 -6.09 -10.49 -4.98
CA LYS A 36 -5.27 -9.28 -5.05
C LYS A 36 -6.19 -8.09 -5.25
N PHE A 37 -6.31 -7.26 -4.21
CA PHE A 37 -6.82 -5.91 -4.35
C PHE A 37 -5.92 -5.16 -5.32
N SER A 38 -6.53 -4.50 -6.29
CA SER A 38 -5.89 -3.78 -7.39
C SER A 38 -4.76 -2.87 -6.90
N ASP A 39 -3.57 -3.09 -7.45
CA ASP A 39 -2.39 -2.24 -7.33
C ASP A 39 -2.65 -0.89 -8.02
N ILE A 40 -3.35 0.03 -7.35
CA ILE A 40 -3.17 1.47 -7.57
C ILE A 40 -2.29 1.97 -6.44
N ALA A 41 -1.08 1.41 -6.34
CA ALA A 41 0.05 2.21 -5.92
C ALA A 41 0.41 3.09 -7.13
N ALA A 42 0.99 4.28 -6.93
CA ALA A 42 1.68 4.97 -8.00
C ALA A 42 2.69 3.98 -8.61
N VAL A 43 2.37 3.40 -9.77
CA VAL A 43 3.18 2.37 -10.39
C VAL A 43 4.45 3.06 -10.82
N TYR A 44 5.54 2.76 -10.11
CA TYR A 44 6.88 3.03 -10.59
C TYR A 44 7.14 2.09 -11.76
N GLU A 45 6.71 2.50 -12.95
CA GLU A 45 7.25 2.00 -14.21
C GLU A 45 8.61 2.67 -14.39
N GLY A 46 9.65 2.02 -13.85
CA GLY A 46 11.00 2.31 -14.29
C GLY A 46 11.06 2.07 -15.79
N SER A 47 11.29 3.13 -16.57
CA SER A 47 11.40 3.06 -18.03
C SER A 47 12.35 1.92 -18.42
N THR A 48 11.82 0.90 -19.08
CA THR A 48 12.59 -0.17 -19.69
C THR A 48 13.08 0.25 -21.07
N ASP A 49 13.76 1.38 -21.17
CA ASP A 49 14.61 1.67 -22.31
C ASP A 49 16.06 1.49 -21.89
N LYS A 50 16.56 0.27 -22.13
CA LYS A 50 17.98 0.05 -22.34
C LYS A 50 18.37 0.84 -23.57
N THR A 51 18.84 2.06 -23.40
CA THR A 51 19.84 2.66 -24.31
C THR A 51 20.55 3.83 -23.62
N ASP A 52 21.86 3.70 -23.61
CA ASP A 52 22.88 4.70 -23.28
C ASP A 52 23.07 5.16 -21.83
N SER A 53 23.72 4.27 -21.08
CA SER A 53 24.51 4.60 -19.90
C SER A 53 25.74 5.46 -20.25
N SER A 54 25.57 6.76 -20.55
CA SER A 54 26.73 7.65 -20.73
C SER A 54 26.47 9.16 -20.53
N LYS A 55 26.01 9.59 -19.35
CA LYS A 55 26.45 10.92 -18.83
C LYS A 55 26.33 11.08 -17.31
N ILE A 56 27.50 10.91 -16.70
CA ILE A 56 28.07 11.54 -15.51
C ILE A 56 27.17 12.60 -14.84
N TYR A 57 26.67 12.28 -13.64
CA TYR A 57 26.90 13.08 -12.43
C TYR A 57 27.21 12.13 -11.27
N SER A 58 28.50 12.03 -10.97
CA SER A 58 29.04 11.27 -9.85
C SER A 58 29.07 12.15 -8.61
N THR A 59 28.16 11.88 -7.65
CA THR A 59 28.44 12.09 -6.23
C THR A 59 28.38 10.73 -5.55
N THR A 60 29.55 10.23 -5.17
CA THR A 60 29.85 8.83 -4.85
C THR A 60 29.64 8.45 -3.38
N ASN A 61 28.81 9.18 -2.63
CA ASN A 61 28.52 8.86 -1.22
C ASN A 61 27.02 8.65 -0.88
N SER A 62 26.08 8.81 -1.83
CA SER A 62 24.64 8.92 -1.50
C SER A 62 23.75 7.77 -2.00
N LYS A 63 24.22 6.89 -2.90
CA LYS A 63 23.38 5.89 -3.59
C LYS A 63 22.96 4.70 -2.71
N LYS A 64 23.73 4.37 -1.66
CA LYS A 64 23.42 3.24 -0.78
C LYS A 64 22.37 3.62 0.27
N ASP A 65 22.44 4.85 0.80
CA ASP A 65 21.45 5.37 1.76
C ASP A 65 20.13 5.72 1.08
N THR A 66 20.13 6.31 -0.11
CA THR A 66 18.85 6.60 -0.81
C THR A 66 18.07 5.34 -1.15
N SER A 67 18.72 4.24 -1.55
CA SER A 67 17.97 2.99 -1.85
C SER A 67 17.40 2.33 -0.59
N ALA A 68 18.10 2.40 0.56
CA ALA A 68 17.58 1.93 1.84
C ALA A 68 16.43 2.81 2.35
N ILE A 69 16.54 4.14 2.22
CA ILE A 69 15.50 5.09 2.61
C ILE A 69 14.26 4.92 1.73
N VAL A 70 14.42 4.79 0.40
CA VAL A 70 13.29 4.53 -0.50
C VAL A 70 12.62 3.20 -0.18
N ALA A 71 13.41 2.15 0.12
CA ALA A 71 12.85 0.85 0.51
C ALA A 71 12.08 0.94 1.83
N GLN A 72 12.58 1.68 2.82
CA GLN A 72 11.91 1.91 4.09
C GLN A 72 10.63 2.73 3.91
N LEU A 73 10.69 3.86 3.20
CA LEU A 73 9.52 4.69 2.90
C LEU A 73 8.45 3.91 2.16
N LYS A 74 8.84 3.05 1.22
CA LYS A 74 7.92 2.16 0.51
C LYS A 74 7.30 1.12 1.45
N ALA A 75 8.10 0.47 2.29
CA ALA A 75 7.61 -0.51 3.25
C ALA A 75 6.63 0.11 4.26
N ASP A 76 6.94 1.30 4.75
CA ASP A 76 6.08 2.05 5.66
C ASP A 76 4.77 2.45 4.98
N ALA A 77 4.83 2.98 3.76
CA ALA A 77 3.63 3.31 2.98
C ALA A 77 2.73 2.09 2.76
N GLU A 78 3.31 0.94 2.40
CA GLU A 78 2.56 -0.30 2.17
C GLU A 78 1.95 -0.89 3.45
N ASN A 79 2.70 -0.84 4.56
CA ASN A 79 2.18 -1.31 5.84
C ASN A 79 0.99 -0.43 6.31
N ARG A 80 1.13 0.89 6.16
CA ARG A 80 0.07 1.86 6.48
C ARG A 80 -1.15 1.72 5.56
N LYS A 81 -0.94 1.48 4.27
CA LYS A 81 -2.02 1.15 3.32
C LYS A 81 -2.78 -0.09 3.77
N ASN A 82 -2.09 -1.17 4.09
CA ASN A 82 -2.73 -2.42 4.52
C ASN A 82 -3.50 -2.26 5.85
N GLN A 83 -2.98 -1.46 6.78
CA GLN A 83 -3.67 -1.10 8.01
C GLN A 83 -4.98 -0.34 7.71
N LEU A 84 -4.92 0.68 6.85
CA LEU A 84 -6.09 1.45 6.42
C LEU A 84 -7.14 0.54 5.77
N LEU A 85 -6.73 -0.29 4.81
CA LEU A 85 -7.63 -1.24 4.13
C LEU A 85 -8.32 -2.18 5.14
N SER A 86 -7.59 -2.65 6.15
CA SER A 86 -8.13 -3.53 7.19
C SER A 86 -9.17 -2.82 8.06
N ILE A 87 -8.89 -1.59 8.50
CA ILE A 87 -9.84 -0.77 9.28
C ILE A 87 -11.11 -0.51 8.46
N VAL A 88 -10.95 -0.10 7.21
CA VAL A 88 -12.07 0.23 6.32
C VAL A 88 -12.92 -1.01 6.02
N LYS A 89 -12.28 -2.15 5.75
CA LYS A 89 -12.98 -3.43 5.58
C LYS A 89 -13.79 -3.81 6.81
N ASN A 90 -13.26 -3.59 8.02
CA ASN A 90 -13.97 -3.84 9.27
C ASN A 90 -15.16 -2.89 9.45
N ILE A 91 -15.00 -1.59 9.14
CA ILE A 91 -16.09 -0.60 9.18
C ILE A 91 -17.22 -0.98 8.22
N ILE A 92 -16.88 -1.39 7.00
CA ILE A 92 -17.84 -1.79 5.96
C ILE A 92 -18.57 -3.07 6.37
N SER A 93 -17.81 -4.10 6.75
CA SER A 93 -18.36 -5.42 7.12
C SER A 93 -19.22 -5.35 8.38
N GLY A 94 -18.82 -4.55 9.37
CA GLY A 94 -19.58 -4.32 10.60
C GLY A 94 -20.94 -3.65 10.39
N GLN A 95 -21.16 -3.03 9.23
CA GLN A 95 -22.42 -2.37 8.85
C GLN A 95 -23.24 -3.18 7.83
N GLY A 96 -22.86 -4.45 7.57
CA GLY A 96 -23.58 -5.34 6.65
C GLY A 96 -23.52 -4.91 5.18
N LYS A 97 -22.62 -3.98 4.82
CA LYS A 97 -22.39 -3.56 3.43
C LYS A 97 -21.29 -4.43 2.83
N ALA A 98 -21.46 -4.89 1.58
CA ALA A 98 -20.42 -5.59 0.84
C ALA A 98 -19.85 -4.66 -0.24
N ILE A 99 -18.53 -4.55 -0.31
CA ILE A 99 -17.82 -3.76 -1.31
C ILE A 99 -16.94 -4.69 -2.14
N GLY A 100 -17.13 -4.67 -3.46
CA GLY A 100 -16.47 -5.58 -4.39
C GLY A 100 -15.15 -5.08 -4.97
N THR A 101 -14.88 -3.76 -4.92
CA THR A 101 -13.66 -3.16 -5.50
C THR A 101 -13.06 -2.08 -4.59
N ALA A 102 -11.78 -1.73 -4.82
CA ALA A 102 -11.13 -0.64 -4.09
C ALA A 102 -11.77 0.74 -4.40
N ASP A 103 -12.20 0.97 -5.63
CA ASP A 103 -12.84 2.23 -6.02
C ASP A 103 -14.19 2.44 -5.31
N ASP A 104 -14.96 1.36 -5.16
CA ASP A 104 -16.22 1.38 -4.42
C ASP A 104 -15.99 1.68 -2.93
N MET A 105 -14.85 1.23 -2.39
CA MET A 105 -14.44 1.50 -1.02
C MET A 105 -14.12 2.99 -0.82
N TRP A 106 -13.37 3.61 -1.72
CA TRP A 106 -13.07 5.04 -1.65
C TRP A 106 -14.32 5.89 -1.77
N LYS A 107 -15.20 5.57 -2.73
CA LYS A 107 -16.50 6.23 -2.88
C LYS A 107 -17.40 6.04 -1.65
N PHE A 108 -17.34 4.89 -0.99
CA PHE A 108 -18.06 4.65 0.26
C PHE A 108 -17.56 5.55 1.39
N LEU A 109 -16.24 5.62 1.60
CA LEU A 109 -15.65 6.52 2.58
C LEU A 109 -15.96 7.99 2.26
N ALA A 110 -15.89 8.36 0.99
CA ALA A 110 -16.23 9.70 0.53
C ALA A 110 -17.68 10.09 0.87
N LYS A 111 -18.64 9.15 0.92
CA LYS A 111 -20.01 9.46 1.34
C LYS A 111 -20.11 9.88 2.80
N GLY A 112 -19.19 9.44 3.66
CA GLY A 112 -19.24 9.72 5.10
C GLY A 112 -20.37 9.00 5.85
N ASP A 113 -21.13 8.14 5.18
CA ASP A 113 -22.25 7.37 5.75
C ASP A 113 -21.74 6.05 6.36
N PHE A 114 -20.94 6.18 7.42
CA PHE A 114 -20.43 5.06 8.18
C PHE A 114 -20.31 5.39 9.67
N THR A 115 -20.46 4.37 10.50
CA THR A 115 -20.25 4.48 11.94
C THR A 115 -18.85 3.98 12.31
N VAL A 116 -18.22 4.67 13.26
CA VAL A 116 -16.94 4.29 13.86
C VAL A 116 -17.11 4.23 15.37
N SER A 117 -16.33 3.36 16.03
CA SER A 117 -16.27 3.38 17.48
C SER A 117 -15.65 4.70 17.98
N PRO A 118 -15.98 5.14 19.21
CA PRO A 118 -15.38 6.34 19.79
C PRO A 118 -13.85 6.30 19.82
N GLU A 119 -13.27 5.12 20.08
CA GLU A 119 -11.82 4.91 20.12
C GLU A 119 -11.16 5.10 18.75
N VAL A 120 -11.74 4.53 17.69
CA VAL A 120 -11.24 4.70 16.32
C VAL A 120 -11.35 6.15 15.88
N LYS A 121 -12.44 6.84 16.25
CA LYS A 121 -12.60 8.27 15.97
C LYS A 121 -11.53 9.11 16.67
N ALA A 122 -11.28 8.85 17.96
CA ALA A 122 -10.28 9.57 18.73
C ALA A 122 -8.87 9.35 18.15
N GLN A 123 -8.53 8.11 17.79
CA GLN A 123 -7.25 7.80 17.16
C GLN A 123 -7.10 8.50 15.80
N ALA A 124 -8.13 8.44 14.95
CA ALA A 124 -8.08 9.11 13.64
C ALA A 124 -7.93 10.64 13.79
N GLN A 125 -8.55 11.25 14.79
CA GLN A 125 -8.37 12.67 15.10
C GLN A 125 -6.95 13.00 15.56
N ALA A 126 -6.35 12.15 16.39
CA ALA A 126 -4.95 12.29 16.79
C ALA A 126 -4.00 12.09 15.61
N ASP A 127 -4.29 11.13 14.73
CA ASP A 127 -3.45 10.85 13.58
C ASP A 127 -3.45 12.00 12.56
N ILE A 128 -4.55 12.75 12.40
CA ILE A 128 -4.63 13.88 11.47
C ILE A 128 -4.31 15.24 12.11
N ALA A 129 -3.98 15.27 13.41
CA ALA A 129 -3.55 16.47 14.10
C ALA A 129 -2.23 17.00 13.49
N GLU A 130 -1.83 18.23 13.86
CA GLU A 130 -0.63 18.86 13.30
C GLU A 130 0.65 18.04 13.57
N ASP A 131 0.75 17.45 14.76
CA ASP A 131 1.80 16.52 15.18
C ASP A 131 1.49 15.05 14.84
N GLY A 132 0.28 14.79 14.37
CA GLY A 132 -0.21 13.49 13.99
C GLY A 132 0.53 12.94 12.77
N TYR A 133 0.60 11.61 12.67
CA TYR A 133 1.28 10.97 11.55
C TYR A 133 0.73 11.44 10.21
N TRP A 134 -0.59 11.51 10.02
CA TRP A 134 -1.27 12.02 8.82
C TRP A 134 -1.54 13.53 8.83
N GLY A 135 -0.89 14.27 9.74
CA GLY A 135 -0.92 15.73 9.75
C GLY A 135 -0.41 16.34 8.45
N VAL A 136 -0.80 17.58 8.20
CA VAL A 136 -0.44 18.35 6.99
C VAL A 136 1.07 18.47 6.85
N GLU A 137 1.75 18.89 7.92
CA GLU A 137 3.21 19.07 7.91
C GLU A 137 3.94 17.75 7.68
N GLN A 138 3.59 16.74 8.47
CA GLN A 138 4.24 15.42 8.41
C GLN A 138 4.03 14.73 7.05
N THR A 139 2.83 14.88 6.47
CA THR A 139 2.54 14.27 5.16
C THR A 139 3.25 14.99 4.04
N SER A 140 3.26 16.33 4.06
CA SER A 140 3.96 17.11 3.05
C SER A 140 5.49 16.93 3.10
N ASP A 141 6.08 16.79 4.29
CA ASP A 141 7.50 16.46 4.47
C ASP A 141 7.85 15.11 3.84
N ARG A 142 7.05 14.07 4.13
CA ARG A 142 7.28 12.74 3.54
C ARG A 142 7.17 12.73 2.02
N ILE A 143 6.26 13.53 1.45
CA ILE A 143 6.12 13.66 -0.01
C ILE A 143 7.38 14.31 -0.60
N LEU A 144 7.88 15.38 0.03
CA LEU A 144 9.12 16.03 -0.39
C LEU A 144 10.33 15.10 -0.23
N ASP A 145 10.44 14.38 0.89
CA ASP A 145 11.51 13.40 1.13
C ASP A 145 11.50 12.29 0.08
N PHE A 146 10.32 11.82 -0.31
CA PHE A 146 10.19 10.84 -1.38
C PHE A 146 10.67 11.43 -2.72
N ALA A 147 10.32 12.67 -3.02
CA ALA A 147 10.78 13.37 -4.22
C ALA A 147 12.31 13.60 -4.23
N LYS A 148 12.89 13.99 -3.10
CA LYS A 148 14.35 14.10 -2.91
C LYS A 148 15.00 12.74 -3.09
N ALA A 149 14.49 11.70 -2.45
CA ALA A 149 15.05 10.36 -2.55
C ALA A 149 15.00 9.82 -4.01
N LEU A 150 13.92 10.10 -4.75
CA LEU A 150 13.77 9.74 -6.15
C LEU A 150 14.71 10.52 -7.08
N SER A 151 14.88 11.82 -6.85
CA SER A 151 15.73 12.69 -7.68
C SER A 151 17.23 12.50 -7.42
N GLY A 152 17.59 11.93 -6.26
CA GLY A 152 18.96 11.96 -5.73
C GLY A 152 19.29 13.28 -5.04
N ASN A 153 18.28 13.93 -4.45
CA ASN A 153 18.30 15.27 -3.87
C ASN A 153 18.70 16.36 -4.89
N ASP A 154 18.26 16.19 -6.14
CA ASP A 154 18.56 17.08 -7.24
C ASP A 154 17.40 18.08 -7.43
N SER A 155 17.57 19.29 -6.89
CA SER A 155 16.55 20.34 -6.93
C SER A 155 16.23 20.83 -8.35
N SER A 156 17.11 20.57 -9.34
CA SER A 156 16.79 20.86 -10.75
C SER A 156 15.61 20.04 -11.28
N LYS A 157 15.25 18.95 -10.59
CA LYS A 157 14.09 18.10 -10.91
C LYS A 157 12.84 18.45 -10.09
N ALA A 158 12.91 19.47 -9.22
CA ALA A 158 11.81 19.83 -8.32
C ALA A 158 10.53 20.14 -9.10
N GLU A 159 10.60 20.94 -10.17
CA GLU A 159 9.43 21.30 -11.00
C GLU A 159 8.79 20.05 -11.65
N MET A 160 9.61 19.17 -12.23
CA MET A 160 9.13 17.92 -12.84
C MET A 160 8.42 17.02 -11.82
N LEU A 161 8.97 16.90 -10.61
CA LEU A 161 8.41 16.09 -9.55
C LEU A 161 7.16 16.74 -8.93
N LEU A 162 7.12 18.06 -8.86
CA LEU A 162 5.94 18.81 -8.44
C LEU A 162 4.78 18.58 -9.41
N ASP A 163 5.04 18.61 -10.72
CA ASP A 163 4.01 18.32 -11.72
C ASP A 163 3.55 16.86 -11.68
N ALA A 164 4.45 15.92 -11.40
CA ALA A 164 4.06 14.53 -11.15
C ALA A 164 3.17 14.40 -9.91
N PHE A 165 3.47 15.13 -8.83
CA PHE A 165 2.63 15.20 -7.64
C PHE A 165 1.24 15.76 -7.96
N LYS A 166 1.14 16.90 -8.67
CA LYS A 166 -0.14 17.50 -9.07
C LYS A 166 -1.01 16.52 -9.87
N LYS A 167 -0.42 15.81 -10.84
CA LYS A 167 -1.12 14.76 -11.61
C LYS A 167 -1.59 13.63 -10.71
N GLY A 168 -0.76 13.19 -9.77
CA GLY A 168 -1.14 12.17 -8.78
C GLY A 168 -2.31 12.62 -7.88
N PHE A 169 -2.33 13.90 -7.50
CA PHE A 169 -3.41 14.48 -6.69
C PHE A 169 -4.74 14.54 -7.47
N GLU A 170 -4.70 14.91 -8.76
CA GLU A 170 -5.87 14.85 -9.64
C GLU A 170 -6.41 13.43 -9.79
N GLN A 171 -5.52 12.44 -10.00
CA GLN A 171 -5.90 11.04 -10.05
C GLN A 171 -6.54 10.56 -8.74
N ALA A 172 -5.96 10.93 -7.60
CA ALA A 172 -6.52 10.61 -6.29
C ALA A 172 -7.91 11.23 -6.09
N THR A 173 -8.11 12.47 -6.54
CA THR A 173 -9.42 13.15 -6.52
C THR A 173 -10.44 12.40 -7.37
N GLY A 174 -10.06 11.97 -8.57
CA GLY A 174 -10.91 11.16 -9.44
C GLY A 174 -11.33 9.83 -8.79
N THR A 175 -10.37 9.10 -8.20
CA THR A 175 -10.61 7.83 -7.51
C THR A 175 -11.48 7.99 -6.27
N TRP A 176 -11.33 9.10 -5.53
CA TRP A 176 -12.17 9.44 -4.38
C TRP A 176 -13.65 9.62 -4.76
N GLY A 177 -13.91 10.06 -6.00
CA GLY A 177 -15.26 10.17 -6.57
C GLY A 177 -16.02 11.44 -6.20
N LYS A 178 -15.38 12.37 -5.49
CA LYS A 178 -15.83 13.75 -5.22
C LYS A 178 -14.62 14.59 -4.81
N GLU A 179 -14.83 15.83 -4.39
CA GLU A 179 -13.75 16.65 -3.81
C GLU A 179 -13.10 15.97 -2.61
N LEU A 180 -11.77 15.99 -2.59
CA LEU A 180 -10.98 15.50 -1.45
C LEU A 180 -11.28 16.35 -0.20
N PRO A 181 -11.18 15.76 1.00
CA PRO A 181 -11.38 16.49 2.25
C PRO A 181 -10.41 17.69 2.38
N GLU A 182 -10.80 18.70 3.17
CA GLU A 182 -10.04 19.95 3.36
C GLU A 182 -8.57 19.70 3.75
N ILE A 183 -8.30 18.71 4.61
CA ILE A 183 -6.93 18.35 5.01
C ILE A 183 -6.04 17.97 3.82
N SER A 184 -6.61 17.34 2.77
CA SER A 184 -5.88 17.00 1.56
C SER A 184 -5.48 18.25 0.78
N GLN A 185 -6.34 19.28 0.74
CA GLN A 185 -6.01 20.55 0.10
C GLN A 185 -4.93 21.31 0.87
N ARG A 186 -5.05 21.37 2.21
CA ARG A 186 -4.01 21.94 3.06
C ARG A 186 -2.65 21.24 2.87
N THR A 187 -2.67 19.91 2.70
CA THR A 187 -1.46 19.13 2.40
C THR A 187 -0.91 19.45 1.01
N TYR A 188 -1.78 19.60 0.01
CA TYR A 188 -1.38 20.01 -1.34
C TYR A 188 -0.65 21.36 -1.32
N ASP A 189 -1.22 22.37 -0.67
CA ASP A 189 -0.62 23.70 -0.56
C ASP A 189 0.74 23.66 0.15
N ALA A 190 0.83 22.92 1.26
CA ALA A 190 2.09 22.73 1.98
C ALA A 190 3.17 22.02 1.13
N VAL A 191 2.77 21.05 0.30
CA VAL A 191 3.69 20.41 -0.66
C VAL A 191 4.17 21.43 -1.70
N LEU A 192 3.29 22.26 -2.27
CA LEU A 192 3.70 23.28 -3.24
C LEU A 192 4.74 24.23 -2.64
N GLU A 193 4.51 24.72 -1.42
CA GLU A 193 5.43 25.60 -0.71
C GLU A 193 6.78 24.92 -0.45
N LYS A 194 6.78 23.67 -0.02
CA LYS A 194 8.00 22.91 0.26
C LYS A 194 8.82 22.65 -1.01
N PHE A 195 8.15 22.32 -2.12
CA PHE A 195 8.83 22.17 -3.40
C PHE A 195 9.41 23.48 -3.93
N ASP A 196 8.71 24.61 -3.75
CA ASP A 196 9.23 25.92 -4.13
C ASP A 196 10.48 26.27 -3.30
N LYS A 197 10.44 26.09 -1.98
CA LYS A 197 11.61 26.29 -1.11
C LYS A 197 12.78 25.40 -1.52
N TRP A 198 12.52 24.14 -1.82
CA TRP A 198 13.54 23.19 -2.27
C TRP A 198 14.15 23.59 -3.62
N ALA A 199 13.33 23.99 -4.59
CA ALA A 199 13.78 24.45 -5.90
C ALA A 199 14.65 25.72 -5.79
N ASN A 200 14.28 26.63 -4.90
CA ASN A 200 14.96 27.91 -4.67
C ASN A 200 16.16 27.80 -3.70
N GLY A 201 16.34 26.66 -3.04
CA GLY A 201 17.40 26.45 -2.04
C GLY A 201 17.20 27.26 -0.75
N THR A 202 15.95 27.58 -0.42
CA THR A 202 15.54 28.39 0.75
C THR A 202 14.84 27.55 1.82
N GLU A 203 15.17 26.26 1.89
CA GLU A 203 14.68 25.33 2.92
C GLU A 203 15.25 25.64 4.31
#